data_AF-A0A437LYJ0-F1
#
_entry.id   AF-A0A437LYJ0-F1
#
_cell.length_a   1.000
_cell.length_b   1.000
_cell.length_c   1.000
_cell.angle_alpha   90.00
_cell.angle_beta   90.00
_cell.angle_gamma   90.00
#
_symmetry.space_group_name_H-M   'P 1'
#
loop_
_entity.id
_entity.type
_entity.pdbx_description
1 polymer ?
#
loop_
_entity_poly.entity_id
_entity_poly.type
_entity_poly.pdbx_seq_one_letter_code
_entity_poly.pdbx_strand_id
1 'polypeptide(L)'
;MRTNPICRLMLVPVALAGLASCDGPNEKAGRKADQAAAAQSGSNYTGEGVNERLGEAKDKVERANADAADAAADALEKRADEIRAQADLAADRLEEQAKAVRKNQAQP
;
A
#
# COMPACT_ATOMS: atom_id res chain seq x y z
N MET A 1 -22.59 -10.52 52.10
CA MET A 1 -21.56 -10.53 51.04
C MET A 1 -21.52 -9.15 50.41
N ARG A 2 -20.49 -8.35 50.72
CA ARG A 2 -20.29 -7.00 50.16
C ARG A 2 -19.47 -7.14 48.88
N THR A 3 -20.05 -6.74 47.75
CA THR A 3 -19.38 -6.71 46.44
C THR A 3 -18.47 -5.48 46.36
N ASN A 4 -17.17 -5.71 46.19
CA ASN A 4 -16.13 -4.68 46.11
C ASN A 4 -16.05 -4.11 44.66
N PRO A 5 -16.25 -2.81 44.42
CA PRO A 5 -16.22 -2.21 43.09
C PRO A 5 -14.81 -1.71 42.70
N ILE A 6 -13.77 -2.53 42.91
CA ILE A 6 -12.38 -2.13 42.62
C ILE A 6 -11.81 -2.88 41.40
N CYS A 7 -12.49 -3.91 40.91
CA CYS A 7 -12.01 -4.77 39.81
C CYS A 7 -12.47 -4.34 38.41
N ARG A 8 -12.89 -3.08 38.21
CA ARG A 8 -13.45 -2.61 36.92
C ARG A 8 -12.80 -1.34 36.38
N LEU A 9 -11.56 -1.05 36.79
CA LEU A 9 -10.79 0.11 36.31
C LEU A 9 -9.34 -0.26 35.97
N MET A 10 -9.15 -1.36 35.25
CA MET A 10 -7.88 -1.71 34.59
C MET A 10 -8.19 -2.14 33.15
N LEU A 11 -8.98 -1.32 32.46
CA LEU A 11 -9.26 -1.45 31.04
C LEU A 11 -8.33 -0.48 30.29
N VAL A 12 -7.25 -1.05 29.75
CA VAL A 12 -6.52 -0.60 28.54
C VAL A 12 -5.89 0.79 28.61
N PRO A 13 -4.54 0.87 28.64
CA PRO A 13 -3.88 1.53 27.50
C PRO A 13 -2.50 0.93 27.19
N VAL A 14 -2.43 -0.05 26.29
CA VAL A 14 -1.17 -0.47 25.62
C VAL A 14 -1.28 -0.35 24.09
N ALA A 15 -2.37 0.22 23.58
CA ALA A 15 -2.62 0.34 22.14
C ALA A 15 -2.19 1.68 21.52
N LEU A 16 -1.61 2.61 22.28
CA LEU A 16 -1.31 3.98 21.82
C LEU A 16 0.19 4.32 21.68
N ALA A 17 1.05 3.33 21.43
CA ALA A 17 2.48 3.54 21.20
C ALA A 17 2.93 3.29 19.74
N GLY A 18 2.00 3.30 18.77
CA GLY A 18 2.26 2.89 17.39
C GLY A 18 2.45 4.00 16.34
N LEU A 19 2.46 5.28 16.71
CA LEU A 19 2.39 6.39 15.74
C LEU A 19 3.62 7.31 15.72
N ALA A 20 4.75 6.95 16.34
CA ALA A 20 5.87 7.88 16.54
C ALA A 20 7.14 7.63 15.70
N SER A 21 7.15 6.72 14.73
CA SER A 21 8.27 6.64 13.77
C SER A 21 7.89 5.85 12.52
N CYS A 22 7.32 6.50 11.51
CA CYS A 22 7.19 5.93 10.16
C CYS A 22 8.52 6.03 9.40
N ASP A 23 9.63 5.71 10.06
CA ASP A 23 10.95 5.76 9.43
C ASP A 23 11.06 4.60 8.44
N GLY A 24 11.54 4.91 7.24
CA GLY A 24 11.72 3.91 6.19
C GLY A 24 12.86 2.93 6.50
N PRO A 25 12.97 1.82 5.76
CA PRO A 25 13.99 0.80 6.00
C PRO A 25 15.42 1.36 5.86
N ASN A 26 15.68 2.23 4.88
CA ASN A 26 16.99 2.82 4.69
C ASN A 26 17.30 3.87 5.77
N GLU A 27 16.33 4.68 6.16
CA GLU A 27 16.44 5.64 7.26
C GLU A 27 16.80 4.93 8.58
N LYS A 28 16.12 3.84 8.91
CA LYS A 28 16.42 3.00 10.09
C LYS A 28 17.82 2.41 10.05
N ALA A 29 18.27 1.95 8.88
CA ALA A 29 19.62 1.43 8.70
C ALA A 29 20.66 2.56 8.91
N GLY A 30 20.40 3.74 8.36
CA GLY A 30 21.23 4.93 8.53
C GLY A 30 21.34 5.36 9.99
N ARG A 31 20.21 5.46 10.70
CA ARG A 31 20.16 5.75 12.13
C ARG A 31 21.02 4.79 12.95
N LYS A 32 20.96 3.49 12.67
CA LYS A 32 21.80 2.49 13.36
C LYS A 32 23.29 2.70 13.09
N ALA A 33 23.66 3.04 11.87
CA ALA A 33 25.05 3.35 11.53
C ALA A 33 25.53 4.61 12.26
N ASP A 34 24.70 5.65 12.33
CA ASP A 34 25.02 6.89 13.03
C ASP A 34 25.13 6.68 14.55
N GLN A 35 24.25 5.87 15.14
CA GLN A 35 24.34 5.48 16.55
C GLN A 35 25.62 4.69 16.84
N ALA A 36 26.00 3.76 15.97
CA ALA A 36 27.24 3.01 16.12
C ALA A 36 28.48 3.91 16.04
N ALA A 37 28.50 4.87 15.10
CA ALA A 37 29.58 5.84 14.97
C ALA A 37 29.67 6.79 16.18
N ALA A 38 28.52 7.25 16.70
CA ALA A 38 28.45 8.06 17.90
C ALA A 38 28.98 7.29 19.14
N ALA A 39 28.59 6.02 19.29
CA ALA A 39 29.09 5.16 20.36
C ALA A 39 30.60 4.94 20.29
N GLN A 40 31.18 4.77 19.10
CA GLN A 40 32.63 4.61 18.91
C GLN A 40 33.41 5.90 19.17
N SER A 41 32.83 7.05 18.83
CA SER A 41 33.46 8.37 19.02
C SER A 41 33.23 8.96 20.42
N GLY A 42 32.53 8.25 21.31
CA GLY A 42 32.16 8.76 22.64
C GLY A 42 31.24 9.98 22.58
N SER A 43 30.61 10.23 21.43
CA SER A 43 29.72 11.37 21.20
C SER A 43 28.26 10.95 21.39
N ASN A 44 27.41 11.89 21.79
CA ASN A 44 25.98 11.64 21.89
C ASN A 44 25.34 11.70 20.49
N TYR A 45 24.47 10.74 20.20
CA TYR A 45 23.63 10.77 19.01
C TYR A 45 22.38 11.63 19.27
N THR A 46 22.11 12.59 18.36
CA THR A 46 21.06 13.61 18.54
C THR A 46 19.84 13.43 17.62
N GLY A 47 19.79 12.40 16.78
CA GLY A 47 18.59 12.12 15.96
C GLY A 47 18.57 12.71 14.55
N GLU A 48 19.72 13.09 13.96
CA GLU A 48 19.79 13.65 12.60
C GLU A 48 21.11 13.30 11.90
N GLY A 49 21.47 12.02 11.97
CA GLY A 49 22.74 11.57 11.42
C GLY A 49 22.81 11.69 9.90
N VAL A 50 24.02 11.69 9.35
CA VAL A 50 24.21 11.83 7.89
C VAL A 50 23.69 10.59 7.16
N ASN A 51 23.89 9.40 7.74
CA ASN A 51 23.42 8.16 7.14
C ASN A 51 21.90 8.04 7.23
N GLU A 52 21.30 8.48 8.34
CA GLU A 52 19.85 8.58 8.51
C GLU A 52 19.19 9.45 7.44
N ARG A 53 19.68 10.68 7.23
CA ARG A 53 19.15 11.59 6.19
C ARG A 53 19.32 11.04 4.78
N LEU A 54 20.46 10.40 4.51
CA LEU A 54 20.67 9.71 3.23
C LEU A 54 19.69 8.55 3.05
N GLY A 55 19.41 7.81 4.12
CA GLY A 55 18.43 6.73 4.14
C GLY A 55 17.02 7.24 3.86
N GLU A 56 16.59 8.30 4.54
CA GLU A 56 15.28 8.94 4.33
C GLU A 56 15.11 9.41 2.89
N ALA A 57 16.16 10.02 2.29
CA ALA A 57 16.14 10.44 0.91
C ALA A 57 15.96 9.26 -0.07
N LYS A 58 16.64 8.13 0.19
CA LYS A 58 16.44 6.89 -0.59
C LYS A 58 15.01 6.36 -0.43
N ASP A 59 14.51 6.30 0.79
CA ASP A 59 13.14 5.83 1.07
C ASP A 59 12.06 6.71 0.40
N LYS A 60 12.32 8.01 0.24
CA LYS A 60 11.43 8.92 -0.51
C LYS A 60 11.44 8.61 -2.01
N VAL A 61 12.61 8.37 -2.58
CA VAL A 61 12.75 8.02 -4.01
C VAL A 61 12.13 6.66 -4.29
N GLU A 62 12.38 5.67 -3.44
CA GLU A 62 11.79 4.32 -3.59
C GLU A 62 10.25 4.37 -3.51
N ARG A 63 9.69 5.14 -2.56
CA ARG A 63 8.23 5.36 -2.49
C ARG A 63 7.69 6.04 -3.73
N ALA A 64 8.33 7.11 -4.20
CA ALA A 64 7.88 7.81 -5.41
C ALA A 64 7.91 6.89 -6.65
N ASN A 65 8.91 6.02 -6.76
CA ASN A 65 8.99 5.04 -7.84
C ASN A 65 7.89 3.98 -7.73
N ALA A 66 7.60 3.50 -6.51
CA ALA A 66 6.51 2.55 -6.27
C ALA A 66 5.16 3.18 -6.62
N ASP A 67 4.88 4.39 -6.14
CA ASP A 67 3.64 5.12 -6.43
C ASP A 67 3.46 5.35 -7.94
N ALA A 68 4.54 5.64 -8.67
CA ALA A 68 4.50 5.79 -10.12
C ALA A 68 4.23 4.46 -10.84
N ALA A 69 4.80 3.35 -10.36
CA ALA A 69 4.56 2.03 -10.90
C ALA A 69 3.11 1.58 -10.67
N ASP A 70 2.58 1.80 -9.47
CA ASP A 70 1.19 1.50 -9.11
C ASP A 70 0.22 2.33 -9.97
N ALA A 71 0.47 3.63 -10.14
CA ALA A 71 -0.35 4.47 -11.01
C ALA A 71 -0.32 4.00 -12.48
N ALA A 72 0.81 3.49 -12.97
CA ALA A 72 0.91 2.91 -14.29
C ALA A 72 0.14 1.58 -14.40
N ALA A 73 0.19 0.75 -13.36
CA ALA A 73 -0.56 -0.50 -13.29
C ALA A 73 -2.08 -0.24 -13.31
N ASP A 74 -2.57 0.70 -12.48
CA ASP A 74 -3.98 1.10 -12.45
C ASP A 74 -4.46 1.60 -13.83
N ALA A 75 -3.62 2.36 -14.54
CA ALA A 75 -3.95 2.84 -15.88
C ALA A 75 -4.05 1.70 -16.90
N LEU A 76 -3.21 0.68 -16.79
CA LEU A 76 -3.27 -0.51 -17.63
C LEU A 76 -4.48 -1.38 -17.31
N GLU A 77 -4.82 -1.54 -16.02
CA GLU A 77 -6.01 -2.28 -15.58
C GLU A 77 -7.28 -1.64 -16.14
N LYS A 78 -7.43 -0.32 -16.02
CA LYS A 78 -8.56 0.42 -16.60
C LYS A 78 -8.69 0.20 -18.11
N ARG A 79 -7.58 0.24 -18.85
CA ARG A 79 -7.59 -0.03 -20.29
C ARG A 79 -7.99 -1.47 -20.60
N ALA A 80 -7.53 -2.43 -19.80
CA ALA A 80 -7.91 -3.83 -19.96
C ALA A 80 -9.41 -4.03 -19.72
N ASP A 81 -9.98 -3.36 -18.72
CA ASP A 81 -11.41 -3.40 -18.43
C ASP A 81 -12.25 -2.77 -19.53
N GLU A 82 -11.82 -1.64 -20.09
CA GLU A 82 -12.47 -1.02 -21.25
C GLU A 82 -12.48 -1.95 -22.47
N ILE A 83 -11.36 -2.63 -22.74
CA ILE A 83 -11.26 -3.61 -23.84
C ILE A 83 -12.19 -4.80 -23.58
N ARG A 84 -12.23 -5.31 -22.34
CA ARG A 84 -13.11 -6.41 -21.96
C ARG A 84 -14.58 -6.03 -22.17
N ALA A 85 -14.99 -4.86 -21.70
CA ALA A 85 -16.36 -4.37 -21.88
C ALA A 85 -16.72 -4.21 -23.37
N GLN A 86 -15.79 -3.72 -24.20
CA GLN A 86 -16.01 -3.64 -25.65
C GLN A 86 -16.14 -5.01 -26.31
N ALA A 87 -15.34 -5.99 -25.89
CA ALA A 87 -15.40 -7.36 -26.37
C ALA A 87 -16.73 -8.02 -25.99
N ASP A 88 -17.20 -7.83 -24.76
CA ASP A 88 -18.47 -8.36 -24.29
C ASP A 88 -19.64 -7.79 -25.11
N LEU A 89 -19.65 -6.47 -25.35
CA LEU A 89 -20.65 -5.84 -26.21
C LEU A 89 -20.61 -6.36 -27.65
N ALA A 90 -19.42 -6.63 -28.19
CA ALA A 90 -19.27 -7.22 -29.51
C ALA A 90 -19.81 -8.65 -29.55
N ALA A 91 -19.53 -9.45 -28.51
CA ALA A 91 -20.05 -10.80 -28.37
C ALA A 91 -21.57 -10.82 -28.29
N ASP A 92 -22.18 -9.94 -27.49
CA ASP A 92 -23.64 -9.81 -27.38
C ASP A 92 -24.28 -9.47 -28.73
N ARG A 93 -23.68 -8.54 -29.49
CA ARG A 93 -24.17 -8.19 -30.84
C ARG A 93 -24.06 -9.34 -31.81
N LEU A 94 -23.00 -10.14 -31.74
CA LEU A 94 -22.83 -11.32 -32.59
C LEU A 94 -23.85 -12.40 -32.24
N GLU A 95 -24.12 -12.60 -30.94
CA GLU A 95 -25.14 -13.55 -30.47
C GLU A 95 -26.55 -13.13 -30.93
N GLU A 96 -26.88 -11.85 -30.86
CA GLU A 96 -28.16 -11.35 -31.39
C GLU A 96 -28.28 -11.52 -32.90
N GLN A 97 -27.21 -11.26 -33.66
CA GLN A 97 -27.18 -11.54 -35.10
C GLN A 97 -27.38 -13.02 -35.40
N ALA A 98 -26.71 -13.91 -34.65
CA ALA A 98 -26.86 -15.35 -34.80
C ALA A 98 -28.29 -15.81 -34.48
N LYS A 99 -28.92 -15.26 -33.43
CA LYS A 99 -30.33 -15.52 -33.11
C LYS A 99 -31.25 -15.08 -34.25
N ALA A 100 -31.03 -13.92 -34.85
CA ALA A 100 -31.82 -13.43 -35.97
C ALA A 100 -31.72 -14.37 -37.19
N VAL A 101 -30.51 -14.80 -37.55
CA VAL A 101 -30.30 -15.76 -38.64
C VAL A 101 -31.02 -17.08 -38.37
N ARG A 102 -30.88 -17.64 -37.15
CA ARG A 102 -31.55 -18.88 -36.76
C ARG A 102 -33.07 -18.77 -36.83
N LYS A 103 -33.65 -17.64 -36.42
CA LYS A 103 -35.10 -17.40 -36.52
C LYS A 103 -35.57 -17.34 -37.98
N ASN A 104 -34.83 -16.64 -38.84
CA ASN A 104 -35.16 -16.54 -40.27
C ASN A 104 -35.07 -17.89 -41.00
N GLN A 105 -34.16 -18.77 -40.57
CA GLN A 105 -34.03 -20.13 -41.12
C GLN A 105 -35.09 -21.12 -40.59
N ALA A 106 -35.76 -20.79 -39.48
CA ALA A 106 -36.78 -21.65 -38.86
C ALA A 106 -38.22 -21.33 -39.33
N GLN A 107 -38.41 -20.31 -40.17
CA GLN A 107 -39.70 -20.02 -40.80
C GLN A 107 -39.85 -20.84 -42.10
N PRO A 108 -40.94 -21.64 -42.23
CA PRO A 108 -41.18 -22.51 -43.38
C PRO A 108 -41.53 -21.74 -44.66
#